data_AF-A0A7X7Q4D2-F1
#
_entry.id   AF-A0A7X7Q4D2-F1
#
_cell.length_a   1.000
_cell.length_b   1.000
_cell.length_c   1.000
_cell.angle_alpha   90.00
_cell.angle_beta   90.00
_cell.angle_gamma   90.00
#
_symmetry.space_group_name_H-M   'P 1'
#
loop_
_entity.id
_entity.type
_entity.pdbx_description
1 polymer ?
#
loop_
_entity_poly.entity_id
_entity_poly.type
_entity_poly.pdbx_seq_one_letter_code
_entity_poly.pdbx_strand_id
1 'polypeptide(L)' 'MHFIIWAKKGKKHYFDYDYIYAINNDEMHDVWNLPSVQMYEKRYGKHPTQKPECLLERIILCSTKEG' A
#
# COMPACT_ATOMS: atom_id res chain seq x y z
N MET A 1 15.75 -3.20 -0.69
CA MET A 1 14.75 -2.71 -1.66
C MET A 1 13.84 -3.88 -2.01
N HIS A 2 12.53 -3.66 -2.08
CA HIS A 2 11.54 -4.67 -2.44
C HIS A 2 10.73 -4.18 -3.64
N PHE A 3 10.19 -5.10 -4.42
CA PHE A 3 9.39 -4.79 -5.61
C PHE A 3 7.98 -5.36 -5.47
N ILE A 4 7.01 -4.61 -6.00
CA ILE A 4 5.60 -4.99 -6.07
C ILE A 4 5.20 -4.91 -7.53
N ILE A 5 4.45 -5.90 -7.99
CA ILE A 5 3.86 -5.89 -9.32
C ILE A 5 2.38 -5.58 -9.16
N TRP A 6 1.94 -4.47 -9.76
CA TRP A 6 0.52 -4.15 -9.89
C TRP A 6 0.04 -4.62 -11.25
N ALA A 7 -0.89 -5.57 -11.27
CA ALA A 7 -1.44 -6.10 -12.52
C ALA A 7 -2.95 -6.31 -12.42
N LYS A 8 -3.64 -6.13 -13.55
CA LYS A 8 -5.08 -6.36 -13.69
C LYS A 8 -5.33 -7.38 -14.81
N LYS A 9 -6.31 -8.27 -14.60
CA LYS A 9 -6.73 -9.29 -15.59
C LYS A 9 -7.44 -8.73 -16.83
N GLY A 10 -8.00 -7.52 -16.77
CA GLY A 10 -8.84 -6.91 -17.82
C GLY A 10 -8.47 -5.46 -18.12
N LYS A 11 -9.26 -4.80 -18.99
CA LYS A 11 -8.89 -3.51 -19.61
C LYS A 11 -8.89 -2.30 -18.66
N LYS A 12 -9.74 -2.30 -17.62
CA LYS A 12 -9.85 -1.19 -16.67
C LYS A 12 -9.49 -1.67 -15.27
N HIS A 13 -8.61 -0.94 -14.60
CA HIS A 13 -8.34 -1.08 -13.17
C HIS A 13 -8.95 0.09 -12.42
N TYR A 14 -9.18 -0.10 -11.12
CA TYR A 14 -9.54 0.97 -10.22
C TYR A 14 -8.26 1.52 -9.59
N PHE A 15 -8.14 2.84 -9.57
CA PHE A 15 -7.13 3.57 -8.81
C PHE A 15 -7.80 4.82 -8.25
N ASP A 16 -7.79 4.99 -6.93
CA ASP A 16 -8.37 6.16 -6.27
C ASP A 16 -7.41 7.35 -6.31
N TYR A 17 -7.38 8.02 -7.46
CA TYR A 17 -6.46 9.14 -7.68
C TYR A 17 -6.74 10.30 -6.73
N ASP A 18 -8.01 10.67 -6.57
CA ASP A 18 -8.41 11.83 -5.78
C ASP A 18 -8.04 11.65 -4.30
N TYR A 19 -8.31 10.46 -3.74
CA TYR A 19 -7.93 10.13 -2.38
C TYR A 19 -6.42 10.19 -2.16
N ILE A 20 -5.66 9.58 -3.07
CA ILE A 20 -4.21 9.49 -2.95
C ILE A 20 -3.53 10.84 -3.13
N TYR A 21 -4.02 11.67 -4.06
CA TYR A 21 -3.56 13.03 -4.24
C TYR A 21 -3.82 13.87 -2.99
N ALA A 22 -4.99 13.73 -2.37
CA ALA A 22 -5.34 14.47 -1.16
C ALA A 22 -4.44 14.14 0.05
N ILE A 23 -3.94 12.91 0.16
CA ILE A 23 -3.03 12.51 1.26
C ILE A 23 -1.66 13.18 1.13
N ASN A 24 -1.09 13.16 -0.07
CA ASN A 24 0.26 13.65 -0.30
C ASN A 24 0.32 15.12 -0.74
N ASN A 25 -0.84 15.69 -1.09
CA ASN A 25 -0.96 16.94 -1.85
C ASN A 25 -0.08 16.93 -3.12
N ASP A 26 0.09 15.74 -3.70
CA ASP A 26 0.96 15.46 -4.84
C ASP A 26 0.60 14.09 -5.47
N GLU A 27 1.02 13.89 -6.71
CA GLU A 27 0.85 12.62 -7.42
C GLU A 27 1.70 11.51 -6.78
N MET A 28 1.14 10.30 -6.69
CA MET A 28 1.87 9.17 -6.12
C MET A 28 2.91 8.62 -7.11
N HIS A 29 4.17 8.64 -6.70
CA HIS A 29 5.26 8.00 -7.44
C HIS A 29 5.30 6.48 -7.26
N ASP A 30 6.07 5.80 -8.10
CA ASP A 30 6.33 4.36 -8.08
C ASP A 30 7.34 3.92 -6.99
N VAL A 31 8.09 4.87 -6.42
CA VAL A 31 8.99 4.65 -5.28
C VAL A 31 8.33 5.10 -3.99
N TRP A 32 8.10 4.15 -3.08
CA TRP A 32 7.49 4.43 -1.77
C TRP A 32 8.51 4.33 -0.63
N ASN A 33 8.75 5.45 0.04
CA ASN A 33 9.54 5.51 1.26
C ASN A 33 8.64 5.18 2.46
N LEU A 34 8.63 3.90 2.86
CA LEU A 34 7.82 3.39 3.97
C LEU A 34 8.73 2.85 5.10
N PRO A 35 8.31 2.98 6.37
CA PRO A 35 9.02 2.35 7.47
C PRO A 35 8.99 0.81 7.36
N SER A 36 10.01 0.15 7.90
CA SER A 36 9.98 -1.29 8.11
C SER A 36 8.95 -1.67 9.17
N VAL A 37 8.64 -2.97 9.30
CA VAL A 37 7.73 -3.49 10.33
C VAL A 37 8.16 -3.03 11.73
N GLN A 38 7.31 -2.23 12.34
CA GLN A 38 7.45 -1.64 13.67
C GLN A 38 7.17 -2.68 14.76
N MET A 39 7.56 -2.37 15.99
CA MET A 39 7.37 -3.30 17.11
C MET A 39 5.89 -3.50 17.48
N TYR A 40 5.06 -2.46 17.36
CA TYR A 40 3.64 -2.55 17.68
C TYR A 40 2.86 -3.46 16.71
N GLU A 41 3.31 -3.57 15.45
CA GLU A 41 2.71 -4.46 14.43
C GLU A 41 2.98 -5.95 14.73
N LYS A 42 3.93 -6.27 15.61
CA LYS A 42 4.32 -7.66 15.97
C LYS A 42 3.54 -8.22 17.15
N ARG A 43 2.30 -7.75 17.36
CA ARG A 43 1.45 -8.13 18.50
C ARG A 43 1.19 -9.63 18.62
N TYR A 44 1.20 -10.33 17.49
CA TYR A 44 0.94 -11.78 17.41
C TYR A 44 2.22 -12.63 17.32
N GLY A 45 3.36 -12.06 17.72
CA GLY A 45 4.66 -12.70 17.62
C GLY A 45 5.44 -12.27 16.37
N LYS A 46 6.70 -12.71 16.29
CA LYS A 46 7.62 -12.36 15.20
C LYS A 46 7.45 -13.34 14.04
N HIS A 47 6.97 -12.86 12.91
CA HIS A 47 7.05 -13.59 11.64
C HIS A 47 8.21 -13.05 10.78
N PRO A 48 9.14 -13.90 10.27
CA PRO A 48 10.33 -13.44 9.53
C PRO A 48 10.04 -12.57 8.30
N THR A 49 8.89 -12.78 7.65
CA THR A 49 8.53 -12.09 6.40
C THR A 49 7.28 -11.20 6.53
N GLN A 50 6.89 -10.84 7.75
CA GLN A 50 5.81 -9.87 7.97
C GLN A 50 6.04 -8.60 7.14
N LYS A 51 4.99 -8.06 6.54
CA LYS A 51 5.01 -6.78 5.82
C LYS A 51 4.44 -5.68 6.71
N PRO A 52 4.91 -4.43 6.58
CA PRO A 52 4.37 -3.32 7.35
C PRO A 52 2.91 -3.06 6.95
N GLU A 53 2.05 -2.77 7.91
CA GLU A 53 0.62 -2.52 7.74
C GLU A 53 0.39 -1.32 6.83
N CYS A 54 1.19 -0.25 6.97
CA CYS A 54 1.11 0.94 6.11
C CYS A 54 1.27 0.64 4.61
N LEU A 55 1.99 -0.44 4.26
CA LEU A 55 2.09 -0.88 2.86
C LEU A 55 0.76 -1.45 2.37
N LEU A 56 0.14 -2.32 3.17
CA LEU A 56 -1.14 -2.95 2.83
C LEU A 56 -2.27 -1.92 2.82
N GLU A 57 -2.30 -1.04 3.83
CA GLU A 57 -3.26 0.06 3.93
C GLU A 57 -3.23 0.93 2.67
N ARG A 58 -2.04 1.36 2.24
CA ARG A 58 -1.90 2.13 0.99
C ARG A 58 -2.45 1.37 -0.22
N ILE A 59 -2.10 0.09 -0.37
CA ILE A 59 -2.56 -0.75 -1.49
C ILE A 59 -4.09 -0.87 -1.48
N ILE A 60 -4.69 -1.13 -0.32
CA ILE A 60 -6.14 -1.27 -0.18
C ILE A 60 -6.84 0.04 -0.56
N LEU A 61 -6.42 1.15 0.05
CA LEU A 61 -7.04 2.46 -0.17
C LEU A 61 -6.93 2.93 -1.62
N CYS A 62 -5.79 2.71 -2.28
CA CYS A 62 -5.66 3.13 -3.68
C CYS A 62 -6.32 2.17 -4.67
N SER A 63 -6.56 0.90 -4.34
CA SER A 63 -7.01 -0.13 -5.30
C SER A 63 -8.40 -0.71 -5.06
N THR A 64 -9.09 -0.29 -4.00
CA THR A 64 -10.42 -0.82 -3.62
C THR A 64 -11.41 0.30 -3.28
N LYS A 65 -12.70 -0.05 -3.28
CA LYS A 65 -13.79 0.81 -2.78
C LYS A 65 -14.36 0.17 -1.52
N GLU A 66 -14.86 0.99 -0.60
CA GLU A 66 -15.66 0.49 0.52
C GLU A 66 -16.86 -0.32 -0.02
N GLY A 67 -17.13 -1.48 0.62
CA GLY A 67 -18.15 -2.42 0.19
C GLY A 67 -18.26 -3.62 1.10
#